data_AF-A0A4Q9QG02-F1
#
_entry.id   AF-A0A4Q9QG02-F1
#
_cell.length_a   1.000
_cell.length_b   1.000
_cell.length_c   1.000
_cell.angle_alpha   90.00
_cell.angle_beta   90.00
_cell.angle_gamma   90.00
#
_symmetry.space_group_name_H-M   'P 1'
#
loop_
_entity.id
_entity.type
_entity.pdbx_description
1 polymer ?
#
loop_
_entity_poly.entity_id
_entity_poly.type
_entity_poly.pdbx_seq_one_letter_code
_entity_poly.pdbx_strand_id
1 'polypeptide(L)'
;MTTSKKVPVGERTFCVLLVIFSIAVLYQAYLISGFSSISSPGAFPLGASTVLLIAALRVLVELRGKSTHGEGWLASAKRFNHEHFPRHIVVFTLFAVAYLAAIQWASFYISTFVFLMLSIVYLRRGKVLSALFATSISVLAIYLLFTLAFSVYLP
;
A
#
# COMPACT_ATOMS: atom_id res chain seq x y z
N MET A 1 -29.63 24.82 1.74
CA MET A 1 -29.83 23.40 1.36
C MET A 1 -28.50 22.67 1.55
N THR A 2 -28.29 22.01 2.69
CA THR A 2 -27.11 21.17 2.91
C THR A 2 -27.34 19.87 2.13
N THR A 3 -26.61 19.69 1.03
CA THR A 3 -26.64 18.46 0.26
C THR A 3 -26.13 17.33 1.16
N SER A 4 -27.06 16.51 1.66
CA SER A 4 -26.71 15.31 2.44
C SER A 4 -25.87 14.41 1.54
N LYS A 5 -24.55 14.45 1.77
CA LYS A 5 -23.55 13.70 1.00
C LYS A 5 -23.79 12.22 1.29
N LYS A 6 -24.54 11.56 0.41
CA LYS A 6 -24.87 10.13 0.52
C LYS A 6 -23.58 9.32 0.47
N VAL A 7 -23.47 8.33 1.34
CA VAL A 7 -22.30 7.46 1.43
C VAL A 7 -22.38 6.40 0.33
N PRO A 8 -21.34 6.25 -0.51
CA PRO A 8 -21.18 5.12 -1.42
C PRO A 8 -21.46 3.77 -0.75
N VAL A 9 -22.17 2.91 -1.48
CA VAL A 9 -22.49 1.56 -1.00
C VAL A 9 -21.23 0.73 -0.80
N GLY A 10 -21.15 0.02 0.33
CA GLY A 10 -20.00 -0.83 0.67
C GLY A 10 -18.81 -0.11 1.33
N GLU A 11 -18.78 1.23 1.34
CA GLU A 11 -17.68 2.01 1.93
C GLU A 11 -17.51 1.74 3.42
N ARG A 12 -18.62 1.55 4.15
CA ARG A 12 -18.58 1.19 5.58
C ARG A 12 -17.94 -0.19 5.80
N THR A 13 -18.34 -1.19 5.02
CA THR A 13 -17.79 -2.55 5.11
C THR A 13 -16.30 -2.54 4.78
N PHE A 14 -15.90 -1.80 3.76
CA PHE A 14 -14.50 -1.63 3.41
C PHE A 14 -13.68 -0.94 4.49
N CYS A 15 -14.20 0.14 5.08
CA CYS A 15 -13.50 0.81 6.18
C CYS A 15 -13.32 -0.13 7.38
N VAL A 16 -14.31 -0.97 7.69
CA VAL A 16 -14.18 -2.01 8.72
C VAL A 16 -13.09 -3.03 8.33
N LEU A 17 -13.06 -3.49 7.08
CA LEU A 17 -12.00 -4.38 6.59
C LEU A 17 -10.61 -3.72 6.67
N LEU A 18 -10.49 -2.43 6.34
CA LEU A 18 -9.24 -1.67 6.47
C LEU A 18 -8.80 -1.53 7.92
N VAL A 19 -9.72 -1.32 8.87
CA VAL A 19 -9.40 -1.32 10.31
C VAL A 19 -8.85 -2.69 10.72
N ILE A 20 -9.52 -3.78 10.36
CA ILE A 20 -9.05 -5.14 10.68
C ILE A 20 -7.67 -5.40 10.06
N PHE A 21 -7.50 -5.05 8.79
CA PHE A 21 -6.23 -5.20 8.08
C PHE A 21 -5.10 -4.39 8.71
N SER A 22 -5.35 -3.12 9.03
CA SER A 22 -4.34 -2.26 9.66
C SER A 22 -3.93 -2.79 11.04
N ILE A 23 -4.86 -3.28 11.85
CA ILE A 23 -4.55 -3.94 13.13
C ILE A 23 -3.69 -5.19 12.91
N ALA A 24 -4.03 -6.03 11.94
CA ALA A 24 -3.25 -7.23 11.63
C ALA A 24 -1.81 -6.89 11.22
N VAL A 25 -1.63 -5.87 10.36
CA VAL A 25 -0.29 -5.39 9.97
C VAL A 25 0.46 -4.82 11.16
N LEU A 26 -0.20 -4.05 12.02
CA LEU A 26 0.41 -3.43 13.21
C LEU A 26 0.88 -4.52 14.20
N TYR A 27 0.06 -5.55 14.39
CA TYR A 27 0.43 -6.72 15.20
C TYR A 27 1.65 -7.45 14.62
N GLN A 28 1.66 -7.74 13.32
CA GLN A 28 2.81 -8.38 12.68
C GLN A 28 4.07 -7.52 12.75
N ALA A 29 3.94 -6.22 12.52
CA ALA A 29 5.06 -5.29 12.60
C ALA A 29 5.64 -5.19 14.02
N TYR A 30 4.78 -5.24 15.03
CA TYR A 30 5.19 -5.33 16.44
C TYR A 30 5.93 -6.63 16.74
N LEU A 31 5.52 -7.78 16.15
CA LEU A 31 6.22 -9.05 16.33
C LEU A 31 7.62 -9.06 15.67
N ILE A 32 7.85 -8.30 14.59
CA ILE A 32 9.16 -8.27 13.90
C ILE A 32 10.22 -7.56 14.74
N SER A 33 9.88 -6.45 15.40
CA SER A 33 10.89 -5.57 16.03
C SER A 33 10.46 -4.90 17.33
N GLY A 34 9.22 -5.08 17.78
CA GLY A 34 8.66 -4.36 18.92
C GLY A 34 8.92 -2.85 18.84
N PHE A 35 9.39 -2.28 19.94
CA PHE A 35 9.86 -0.88 20.03
C PHE A 35 11.39 -0.77 20.12
N SER A 36 12.12 -1.78 19.63
CA SER A 36 13.56 -1.93 19.87
C SER A 36 14.39 -0.78 19.29
N SER A 37 13.97 -0.23 18.15
CA SER A 37 14.64 0.91 17.48
C SER A 37 13.72 1.58 16.46
N ILE A 38 13.86 2.90 16.30
CA ILE A 38 13.19 3.71 15.28
C ILE A 38 13.62 3.29 13.86
N SER A 39 14.85 2.80 13.70
CA SER A 39 15.37 2.31 12.41
C SER A 39 15.31 0.78 12.32
N SER A 40 14.35 0.14 13.01
CA SER A 40 14.17 -1.30 12.89
C SER A 40 13.38 -1.69 11.64
N PRO A 41 13.53 -2.93 11.11
CA PRO A 41 12.75 -3.41 9.97
C PRO A 41 11.22 -3.33 10.17
N GLY A 42 10.75 -3.46 11.42
CA GLY A 42 9.34 -3.34 11.78
C GLY A 42 8.84 -1.89 11.94
N ALA A 43 9.72 -0.89 12.07
CA ALA A 43 9.32 0.49 12.34
C ALA A 43 8.50 1.11 11.20
N PHE A 44 8.85 0.81 9.94
CA PHE A 44 8.15 1.36 8.78
C PHE A 44 6.74 0.77 8.63
N PRO A 45 6.53 -0.57 8.66
CA PRO A 45 5.19 -1.15 8.71
C PRO A 45 4.37 -0.71 9.94
N LEU A 46 4.99 -0.55 11.12
CA LEU A 46 4.34 -0.01 12.32
C LEU A 46 3.79 1.40 12.08
N GLY A 47 4.62 2.31 11.55
CA GLY A 47 4.21 3.68 11.25
C GLY A 47 3.08 3.72 10.22
N ALA A 48 3.24 3.03 9.10
CA ALA A 48 2.25 3.03 8.02
C ALA A 48 0.90 2.44 8.47
N SER A 49 0.91 1.31 9.19
CA SER A 49 -0.32 0.69 9.72
C SER A 49 -1.01 1.57 10.77
N THR A 50 -0.25 2.30 11.59
CA THR A 50 -0.81 3.25 12.56
C THR A 50 -1.52 4.41 11.86
N VAL A 51 -0.89 5.02 10.84
CA VAL A 51 -1.53 6.09 10.06
C VAL A 51 -2.79 5.59 9.36
N LEU A 52 -2.73 4.39 8.75
CA LEU A 52 -3.87 3.76 8.10
C LEU A 52 -5.01 3.49 9.09
N LEU A 53 -4.70 2.98 10.29
CA LEU A 53 -5.68 2.73 11.34
C LEU A 53 -6.40 4.01 11.77
N ILE A 54 -5.64 5.08 12.04
CA ILE A 54 -6.20 6.39 12.44
C ILE A 54 -7.09 6.95 11.34
N ALA A 55 -6.64 6.90 10.08
CA ALA A 55 -7.41 7.37 8.94
C ALA A 55 -8.71 6.56 8.78
N ALA A 56 -8.63 5.23 8.83
CA ALA A 56 -9.79 4.35 8.70
C ALA A 56 -10.81 4.56 9.84
N LEU A 57 -10.35 4.75 11.08
CA LEU A 57 -11.21 5.08 12.22
C LEU A 57 -11.89 6.43 12.05
N ARG A 58 -11.16 7.46 11.60
CA ARG A 58 -11.73 8.80 11.33
C ARG A 58 -12.84 8.71 10.28
N VAL A 59 -12.60 8.01 9.18
CA VAL A 59 -13.58 7.78 8.13
C VAL A 59 -14.79 7.02 8.70
N LEU A 60 -14.58 5.95 9.47
CA LEU A 60 -15.67 5.18 10.09
C LEU A 60 -16.55 6.02 11.02
N VAL A 61 -15.96 6.94 11.78
CA VAL A 61 -16.70 7.89 12.63
C VAL A 61 -17.49 8.88 11.77
N GLU A 62 -16.93 9.37 10.66
CA GLU A 62 -17.63 10.28 9.75
C GLU A 62 -18.79 9.60 8.99
N LEU A 63 -18.69 8.31 8.73
CA LEU A 63 -19.77 7.51 8.16
C LEU A 63 -20.89 7.20 9.17
N ARG A 64 -20.64 7.37 10.47
CA ARG A 64 -21.61 7.06 11.53
C ARG A 64 -22.78 8.05 11.47
N GLY A 65 -23.96 7.56 11.09
CA GLY A 65 -25.20 8.35 11.02
C GLY A 65 -25.61 8.78 9.61
N LYS A 66 -24.82 8.47 8.57
CA LYS A 66 -25.21 8.68 7.17
C LYS A 66 -25.99 7.46 6.65
N SER A 67 -27.09 7.68 5.94
CA SER A 67 -27.88 6.61 5.34
C SER A 67 -27.17 6.03 4.12
N THR A 68 -27.04 4.70 4.08
CA THR A 68 -26.50 3.96 2.94
C THR A 68 -27.55 3.84 1.82
N HIS A 69 -27.09 3.90 0.57
CA HIS A 69 -27.96 3.63 -0.58
C HIS A 69 -28.44 2.16 -0.54
N GLY A 70 -29.76 1.95 -0.66
CA GLY A 70 -30.40 0.63 -0.69
C GLY A 70 -30.32 -0.02 -2.06
N GLU A 71 -29.12 -0.32 -2.55
CA GLU A 71 -28.92 -1.13 -3.75
C GLU A 71 -28.47 -2.55 -3.36
N GLY A 72 -28.92 -3.57 -4.10
CA GLY A 72 -28.63 -4.97 -3.81
C GLY A 72 -27.12 -5.28 -3.68
N TRP A 73 -26.78 -6.32 -2.92
CA TRP A 73 -25.40 -6.72 -2.57
C TRP A 73 -24.46 -6.83 -3.78
N LEU A 74 -24.93 -7.42 -4.89
CA LEU A 74 -24.14 -7.58 -6.13
C LEU A 74 -23.84 -6.25 -6.85
N ALA A 75 -24.81 -5.33 -6.90
CA ALA A 75 -24.61 -4.02 -7.52
C ALA A 75 -23.63 -3.17 -6.70
N SER A 76 -23.74 -3.29 -5.37
CA SER A 76 -22.84 -2.63 -4.42
C SER A 76 -21.40 -3.16 -4.53
N ALA A 77 -21.21 -4.47 -4.61
CA ALA A 77 -19.88 -5.08 -4.77
C ALA A 77 -19.21 -4.68 -6.10
N LYS A 78 -19.98 -4.59 -7.19
CA LYS A 78 -19.44 -4.21 -8.51
C LYS A 78 -19.00 -2.75 -8.55
N ARG A 79 -19.80 -1.83 -8.01
CA ARG A 79 -19.42 -0.41 -7.87
C ARG A 79 -18.21 -0.25 -6.97
N PHE A 80 -18.22 -0.92 -5.82
CA PHE A 80 -17.10 -0.92 -4.88
C PHE A 80 -15.78 -1.36 -5.54
N ASN A 81 -15.77 -2.48 -6.27
CA ASN A 81 -14.56 -2.94 -6.96
C ASN A 81 -14.09 -1.92 -8.02
N HIS A 82 -15.00 -1.34 -8.77
CA HIS A 82 -14.63 -0.36 -9.80
C HIS A 82 -14.04 0.93 -9.21
N GLU A 83 -14.59 1.40 -8.10
CA GLU A 83 -14.26 2.70 -7.51
C GLU A 83 -13.08 2.62 -6.55
N HIS A 84 -12.92 1.52 -5.81
CA HIS A 84 -11.86 1.36 -4.81
C HIS A 84 -10.68 0.52 -5.28
N PHE A 85 -10.84 -0.31 -6.33
CA PHE A 85 -9.76 -1.09 -6.94
C PHE A 85 -9.54 -0.68 -8.41
N PRO A 86 -9.14 0.57 -8.67
CA PRO A 86 -8.78 0.97 -10.02
C PRO A 86 -7.62 0.11 -10.52
N ARG A 87 -7.66 -0.21 -11.82
CA ARG A 87 -6.75 -1.18 -12.47
C ARG A 87 -5.27 -0.96 -12.16
N HIS A 88 -4.83 0.29 -12.01
CA HIS A 88 -3.44 0.61 -11.71
C HIS A 88 -3.03 0.17 -10.30
N ILE A 89 -3.90 0.26 -9.29
CA ILE A 89 -3.62 -0.24 -7.94
C ILE A 89 -3.46 -1.76 -7.99
N VAL A 90 -4.40 -2.46 -8.64
CA VAL A 90 -4.37 -3.93 -8.74
C VAL A 90 -3.09 -4.41 -9.44
N VAL A 91 -2.72 -3.80 -10.57
CA VAL A 91 -1.49 -4.14 -11.31
C VAL A 91 -0.25 -3.83 -10.48
N PHE A 92 -0.22 -2.69 -9.78
CA PHE A 92 0.91 -2.33 -8.94
C PHE A 92 1.04 -3.26 -7.72
N THR A 93 -0.07 -3.64 -7.09
CA THR A 93 -0.10 -4.65 -6.03
C THR A 93 0.41 -5.99 -6.54
N LEU A 94 0.03 -6.40 -7.75
CA LEU A 94 0.54 -7.61 -8.38
C LEU A 94 2.05 -7.56 -8.59
N PHE A 95 2.58 -6.43 -9.08
CA PHE A 95 4.02 -6.22 -9.19
C PHE A 95 4.73 -6.28 -7.83
N ALA A 96 4.14 -5.71 -6.79
CA ALA A 96 4.71 -5.75 -5.44
C ALA A 96 4.75 -7.19 -4.89
N VAL A 97 3.68 -7.97 -5.08
CA VAL A 97 3.64 -9.39 -4.68
C VAL A 97 4.64 -10.22 -5.48
N ALA A 98 4.72 -10.02 -6.79
CA ALA A 98 5.70 -10.69 -7.66
C ALA A 98 7.14 -10.35 -7.26
N TYR A 99 7.40 -9.09 -6.90
CA TYR A 99 8.68 -8.64 -6.37
C TYR A 99 9.05 -9.36 -5.06
N LEU A 100 8.14 -9.42 -4.09
CA LEU A 100 8.37 -10.12 -2.82
C LEU A 100 8.68 -11.61 -3.02
N ALA A 101 8.00 -12.27 -3.96
CA ALA A 101 8.30 -13.64 -4.32
C ALA A 101 9.66 -13.77 -5.03
N ALA A 102 9.99 -12.84 -5.93
CA ALA A 102 11.24 -12.85 -6.70
C ALA A 102 12.48 -12.66 -5.82
N ILE A 103 12.41 -11.86 -4.74
CA ILE A 103 13.53 -11.69 -3.80
C ILE A 103 13.98 -13.03 -3.17
N GLN A 104 13.10 -14.02 -3.05
CA GLN A 104 13.51 -15.32 -2.50
C GLN A 104 14.41 -16.13 -3.44
N TRP A 105 14.36 -15.85 -4.75
CA TRP A 105 15.09 -16.61 -5.77
C TRP A 105 16.19 -15.78 -6.45
N ALA A 106 16.04 -14.46 -6.50
CA ALA A 106 16.97 -13.52 -7.10
C ALA A 106 17.43 -12.49 -6.06
N SER A 107 18.65 -11.94 -6.22
CA SER A 107 19.18 -10.90 -5.32
C SER A 107 18.23 -9.70 -5.22
N PHE A 108 18.19 -9.08 -4.04
CA PHE A 108 17.39 -7.90 -3.76
C PHE A 108 17.56 -6.81 -4.81
N TYR A 109 18.79 -6.55 -5.24
CA TYR A 109 19.11 -5.49 -6.20
C TYR A 109 18.49 -5.73 -7.58
N ILE A 110 18.55 -6.97 -8.07
CA ILE A 110 18.03 -7.35 -9.39
C ILE A 110 16.50 -7.27 -9.37
N SER A 111 15.88 -7.87 -8.35
CA SER A 111 14.44 -7.83 -8.13
C SER A 111 13.91 -6.40 -8.01
N THR A 112 14.61 -5.55 -7.26
CA THR A 112 14.25 -4.14 -7.06
C THR A 112 14.37 -3.34 -8.36
N PHE A 113 15.46 -3.52 -9.11
CA PHE A 113 15.64 -2.85 -10.39
C PHE A 113 14.51 -3.21 -11.38
N VAL A 114 14.22 -4.50 -11.53
CA VAL A 114 13.15 -4.98 -12.43
C VAL A 114 11.78 -4.46 -11.98
N PHE A 115 11.48 -4.55 -10.68
CA PHE A 115 10.22 -4.05 -10.10
C PHE A 115 10.02 -2.56 -10.36
N LEU A 116 11.02 -1.73 -10.05
CA LEU A 116 10.94 -0.29 -10.30
C LEU A 116 10.81 0.01 -11.80
N MET A 117 11.53 -0.72 -12.65
CA MET A 117 11.53 -0.46 -14.09
C MET A 117 10.16 -0.77 -14.69
N LEU A 118 9.60 -1.94 -14.39
CA LEU A 118 8.26 -2.33 -14.81
C LEU A 118 7.21 -1.34 -14.27
N SER A 119 7.32 -0.97 -13.00
CA SER A 119 6.39 -0.02 -12.37
C SER A 119 6.41 1.35 -13.02
N ILE A 120 7.59 1.95 -13.23
CA ILE A 120 7.70 3.28 -13.82
C ILE A 120 7.32 3.27 -15.31
N VAL A 121 7.72 2.23 -16.06
CA VAL A 121 7.31 2.09 -17.47
C VAL A 121 5.79 1.99 -17.59
N TYR A 122 5.16 1.19 -16.72
CA TYR A 122 3.71 1.05 -16.67
C TYR A 122 3.02 2.37 -16.30
N LEU A 123 3.49 3.06 -15.25
CA LEU A 123 2.86 4.30 -14.77
C LEU A 123 3.09 5.50 -15.71
N ARG A 124 4.24 5.59 -16.38
CA ARG A 124 4.59 6.67 -17.33
C ARG A 124 4.22 6.35 -18.78
N ARG A 125 3.46 5.28 -19.04
CA ARG A 125 3.02 4.87 -20.38
C ARG A 125 4.17 4.74 -21.39
N GLY A 126 5.27 4.06 -21.02
CA GLY A 126 6.28 3.62 -21.99
C GLY A 126 7.50 4.52 -22.19
N LYS A 127 7.74 5.55 -21.37
CA LYS A 127 8.97 6.36 -21.44
C LYS A 127 10.18 5.64 -20.82
N VAL A 128 10.68 4.61 -21.50
CA VAL A 128 11.71 3.69 -21.00
C VAL A 128 13.00 4.41 -20.57
N LEU A 129 13.45 5.42 -21.33
CA LEU A 129 14.71 6.13 -21.02
C LEU A 129 14.62 6.95 -19.73
N SER A 130 13.49 7.64 -19.52
CA SER A 130 13.21 8.36 -18.28
C SER A 130 12.98 7.39 -17.12
N ALA A 131 12.38 6.23 -17.39
CA ALA A 131 12.22 5.18 -16.40
C ALA A 131 13.59 4.67 -15.94
N LEU A 132 14.50 4.37 -16.86
CA LEU A 132 15.84 3.85 -16.57
C LEU A 132 16.66 4.82 -15.71
N PHE A 133 16.63 6.11 -16.01
CA PHE A 133 17.28 7.12 -15.15
C PHE A 133 16.63 7.18 -13.76
N ALA A 134 15.30 7.25 -13.69
CA ALA A 134 14.58 7.32 -12.43
C ALA A 134 14.79 6.07 -11.57
N THR A 135 14.81 4.88 -12.17
CA THR A 135 15.10 3.63 -11.47
C THR A 135 16.52 3.57 -10.96
N SER A 136 17.51 3.94 -11.78
CA SER A 136 18.92 3.92 -11.36
C SER A 136 19.16 4.87 -10.19
N ILE A 137 18.61 6.09 -10.25
CA ILE A 137 18.70 7.06 -9.15
C ILE A 137 17.99 6.52 -7.90
N SER A 138 16.81 5.92 -8.07
CA SER A 138 16.04 5.38 -6.95
C SER A 138 16.75 4.19 -6.29
N VAL A 139 17.32 3.27 -7.07
CA VAL A 139 18.11 2.14 -6.54
C VAL A 139 19.35 2.64 -5.81
N LEU A 140 20.04 3.65 -6.33
CA LEU A 140 21.17 4.27 -5.64
C LEU A 140 20.75 4.91 -4.32
N ALA A 141 19.64 5.65 -4.30
CA ALA A 141 19.09 6.24 -3.09
C ALA A 141 18.69 5.17 -2.06
N ILE A 142 18.04 4.08 -2.51
CA ILE A 142 17.69 2.93 -1.67
C ILE A 142 18.96 2.28 -1.09
N TYR A 143 19.98 2.04 -1.92
CA TYR A 143 21.26 1.47 -1.46
C TYR A 143 21.90 2.33 -0.37
N LEU A 144 21.98 3.65 -0.58
CA LEU A 144 22.52 4.58 0.42
C LEU A 144 21.68 4.58 1.70
N LEU A 145 20.36 4.58 1.57
CA LEU A 145 19.44 4.56 2.70
C LEU A 145 19.60 3.27 3.53
N PHE A 146 19.69 2.10 2.90
CA PHE A 146 19.90 0.84 3.63
C PHE A 146 21.29 0.74 4.25
N THR A 147 22.33 1.19 3.54
CA THR A 147 23.71 1.13 4.05
C THR A 147 23.92 2.11 5.20
N LEU A 148 23.42 3.35 5.07
CA LEU A 148 23.65 4.43 6.03
C LEU A 148 22.64 4.46 7.17
N ALA A 149 21.35 4.26 6.89
CA ALA A 149 20.30 4.40 7.90
C ALA A 149 19.98 3.10 8.63
N PHE A 150 20.16 1.95 7.95
CA PHE A 150 19.82 0.64 8.50
C PHE A 150 21.05 -0.22 8.83
N SER A 151 22.24 0.09 8.27
CA SER A 151 23.48 -0.72 8.45
C SER A 151 23.27 -2.23 8.25
N VAL A 152 22.28 -2.60 7.43
CA VAL A 152 21.98 -3.99 7.08
C VAL A 152 22.51 -4.22 5.67
N TYR A 153 23.43 -5.18 5.53
CA TYR A 153 23.76 -5.75 4.23
C TYR A 153 22.59 -6.62 3.78
N LEU A 154 21.86 -6.18 2.75
CA LEU A 154 20.82 -6.97 2.11
C LEU A 154 21.49 -8.06 1.24
N PRO A 155 21.05 -9.32 1.30
CA PRO A 155 21.61 -10.41 0.50
C PRO A 155 21.36 -10.28 -1.02
#